data_AF-A0A1V4MUC2-F1
#
_entry.id   AF-A0A1V4MUC2-F1
#
_cell.length_a   1.000
_cell.length_b   1.000
_cell.length_c   1.000
_cell.angle_alpha   90.00
_cell.angle_beta   90.00
_cell.angle_gamma   90.00
#
_symmetry.space_group_name_H-M   'P 1'
#
loop_
_entity.id
_entity.type
_entity.pdbx_description
1 polymer ?
#
loop_
_entity_poly.entity_id
_entity_poly.type
_entity_poly.pdbx_seq_one_letter_code
_entity_poly.pdbx_strand_id
1 'polypeptide(L)'
;MRRSIAVIRAAILLAALAQLPVSCSEPAGPPDAQGPTQSVLTVTLLQEGDAAGRVSVRAPQFDGGGRYAYRASAVWTQCPDDDFAWYAIYRSGTPGIASDPGLADTSIVFSGVSSTSWTDQGLQEGETYYYAVRTVDRDDLEAWSNEETVQVPPAEPPSPSVLSGSYTGDGTFGQITLGWTRCLEGDFSSYRLFRSDDPDIQSNPSSAVLIAEIEDVSVLEYQDNAVEGLKTYYYALLTLDDTDLGSWSNEVAVSTPDLTPRLTVFFIDPSYGSYSGDAILLRTPGGNHYVIDGGDRGSGWSCGLERVVPILDSLGVDSLDGIVGTHPHADHIGGLIGILETLPVDAVWDSGFPYTTSTYYEYLDAIWANGSDYITPRRGDVLDWDDDLVVECLHPDDPLGDDANNASVVLRVTFQDVTFLFTGDLESSGGEDDILYALAQGQIGDISADVLKVGHHGSHTSTSQDWLVAVDPSMAAIEVGSGNPYGHPHAEVIGRLQDHGTDIYRTDLDGTFVISTDGSDLQVYP
;
A
#
# COMPACT_ATOMS: atom_id res chain seq x y z
N MET A 1 1.76 -51.56 46.72
CA MET A 1 2.90 -50.84 47.34
C MET A 1 2.65 -49.35 47.12
N ARG A 2 2.25 -48.61 48.16
CA ARG A 2 3.09 -47.61 48.88
C ARG A 2 3.52 -46.46 47.95
N ARG A 3 3.21 -45.17 48.17
CA ARG A 3 2.74 -44.45 49.37
C ARG A 3 2.15 -43.09 48.96
N SER A 4 1.02 -42.74 49.58
CA SER A 4 0.46 -41.40 49.73
C SER A 4 1.06 -40.70 50.97
N ILE A 5 1.23 -39.38 50.94
CA ILE A 5 1.42 -38.46 52.08
C ILE A 5 0.96 -37.07 51.59
N ALA A 6 0.25 -36.20 52.31
CA ALA A 6 -0.67 -36.30 53.43
C ALA A 6 -1.30 -34.90 53.56
N VAL A 7 -2.62 -34.86 53.73
CA VAL A 7 -3.39 -33.70 54.20
C VAL A 7 -3.32 -33.71 55.72
N ILE A 8 -3.02 -32.57 56.35
CA ILE A 8 -3.05 -32.40 57.81
C ILE A 8 -4.29 -31.61 58.22
N ARG A 9 -5.00 -32.21 59.18
CA ARG A 9 -6.17 -31.76 59.92
C ARG A 9 -5.83 -30.66 60.93
N ALA A 10 -6.83 -29.89 61.35
CA ALA A 10 -7.01 -29.59 62.77
C ALA A 10 -8.47 -29.25 63.09
N ALA A 11 -9.02 -29.95 64.09
CA ALA A 11 -10.25 -29.59 64.77
C ALA A 11 -10.06 -29.87 66.28
N ILE A 12 -10.71 -29.03 67.09
CA ILE A 12 -11.09 -29.22 68.51
C ILE A 12 -10.00 -28.94 69.59
N LEU A 13 -10.21 -27.94 70.47
CA LEU A 13 -10.69 -28.13 71.87
C LEU A 13 -10.62 -26.83 72.73
N LEU A 14 -11.79 -26.42 73.22
CA LEU A 14 -12.21 -25.88 74.54
C LEU A 14 -11.22 -25.21 75.56
N ALA A 15 -11.76 -24.10 76.13
CA ALA A 15 -11.78 -23.68 77.55
C ALA A 15 -10.61 -22.87 78.16
N ALA A 16 -10.86 -21.62 78.59
CA ALA A 16 -11.31 -21.27 79.95
C ALA A 16 -11.14 -19.78 80.30
N LEU A 17 -12.21 -19.21 80.87
CA LEU A 17 -12.35 -18.10 81.83
C LEU A 17 -11.38 -16.90 81.83
N ALA A 18 -11.96 -15.72 81.59
CA ALA A 18 -11.82 -14.60 82.53
C ALA A 18 -13.18 -13.91 82.70
N GLN A 19 -13.72 -14.02 83.92
CA GLN A 19 -14.90 -13.29 84.38
C GLN A 19 -14.55 -11.81 84.55
N LEU A 20 -15.34 -10.93 83.96
CA LEU A 20 -15.58 -9.58 84.49
C LEU A 20 -17.09 -9.32 84.42
N PRO A 21 -17.73 -8.93 85.54
CA PRO A 21 -19.15 -8.63 85.54
C PRO A 21 -19.33 -7.20 85.03
N VAL A 22 -19.98 -7.03 83.90
CA VAL A 22 -20.67 -5.78 83.60
C VAL A 22 -22.14 -6.11 83.59
N SER A 23 -22.73 -6.01 84.79
CA SER A 23 -24.16 -5.73 84.89
C SER A 23 -24.36 -4.33 84.33
N CYS A 24 -25.10 -4.24 83.26
CA CYS A 24 -26.25 -3.36 83.16
C CYS A 24 -26.95 -3.80 81.87
N SER A 25 -27.97 -4.63 82.04
CA SER A 25 -29.19 -4.43 81.28
C SER A 25 -29.51 -2.94 81.39
N GLU A 26 -29.17 -2.16 80.36
CA GLU A 26 -29.97 -0.98 80.13
C GLU A 26 -31.40 -1.49 79.96
N PRO A 27 -32.37 -0.85 80.62
CA PRO A 27 -33.75 -1.12 80.26
C PRO A 27 -33.84 -0.88 78.76
N ALA A 28 -34.47 -1.78 78.01
CA ALA A 28 -35.08 -1.36 76.76
C ALA A 28 -35.77 -0.05 77.11
N GLY A 29 -35.34 1.05 76.48
CA GLY A 29 -36.10 2.28 76.51
C GLY A 29 -37.54 1.95 76.16
N PRO A 30 -38.51 2.82 76.44
CA PRO A 30 -39.79 2.69 75.74
C PRO A 30 -39.46 2.42 74.26
N PRO A 31 -40.05 1.39 73.60
CA PRO A 31 -39.77 1.11 72.20
C PRO A 31 -39.83 2.46 71.49
N ASP A 32 -38.75 2.82 70.79
CA ASP A 32 -38.75 4.09 70.11
C ASP A 32 -39.90 4.00 69.10
N ALA A 33 -40.97 4.75 69.40
CA ALA A 33 -42.14 4.74 68.55
C ALA A 33 -41.86 5.53 67.26
N GLN A 34 -40.70 6.17 67.20
CA GLN A 34 -40.16 6.83 66.02
C GLN A 34 -39.14 5.87 65.40
N GLY A 35 -39.35 5.49 64.13
CA GLY A 35 -38.38 4.69 63.38
C GLY A 35 -37.07 5.46 63.15
N PRO A 36 -36.07 4.83 62.49
CA PRO A 36 -34.72 5.36 62.41
C PRO A 36 -34.68 6.71 61.69
N THR A 37 -33.67 7.52 62.02
CA THR A 37 -33.38 8.79 61.35
C THR A 37 -33.18 8.55 59.85
N GLN A 38 -33.99 9.24 59.05
CA GLN A 38 -33.95 9.16 57.59
C GLN A 38 -32.57 9.56 57.04
N SER A 39 -32.00 8.71 56.18
CA SER A 39 -30.81 9.05 55.40
C SER A 39 -31.16 10.00 54.24
N VAL A 40 -30.25 10.91 53.91
CA VAL A 40 -30.30 11.71 52.68
C VAL A 40 -29.41 11.05 51.65
N LEU A 41 -29.96 10.70 50.49
CA LEU A 41 -29.26 10.05 49.38
C LEU A 41 -28.87 11.09 48.32
N THR A 42 -27.67 10.96 47.78
CA THR A 42 -27.23 11.61 46.54
C THR A 42 -26.71 10.55 45.59
N VAL A 43 -27.16 10.58 44.34
CA VAL A 43 -26.63 9.70 43.28
C VAL A 43 -26.02 10.56 42.19
N THR A 44 -24.81 10.19 41.76
CA THR A 44 -24.09 10.90 40.69
C THR A 44 -23.70 9.91 39.60
N LEU A 45 -24.11 10.19 38.36
CA LEU A 45 -23.64 9.46 37.19
C LEU A 45 -22.17 9.83 36.92
N LEU A 46 -21.34 8.84 36.67
CA LEU A 46 -19.92 8.99 36.34
C LEU A 46 -19.65 8.30 35.01
N GLN A 47 -18.97 8.99 34.10
CA GLN A 47 -18.47 8.41 32.85
C GLN A 47 -17.03 7.87 33.04
N GLU A 48 -16.65 6.79 32.37
CA GLU A 48 -15.22 6.41 32.30
C GLU A 48 -14.41 7.51 31.58
N GLY A 49 -13.41 8.08 32.28
CA GLY A 49 -12.55 9.16 31.75
C GLY A 49 -12.50 10.42 32.63
N ASP A 50 -13.52 10.68 33.45
CA ASP A 50 -13.68 11.94 34.19
C ASP A 50 -12.85 12.08 35.49
N ALA A 51 -11.84 11.23 35.69
CA ALA A 51 -10.94 11.34 36.84
C ALA A 51 -9.86 12.41 36.60
N ALA A 52 -10.18 13.65 36.94
CA ALA A 52 -9.20 14.72 37.11
C ALA A 52 -8.18 14.34 38.21
N GLY A 53 -7.06 13.75 37.80
CA GLY A 53 -5.81 13.73 38.55
C GLY A 53 -5.62 12.62 39.59
N ARG A 54 -4.58 11.81 39.33
CA ARG A 54 -3.67 11.08 40.24
C ARG A 54 -3.88 9.58 40.50
N VAL A 55 -2.79 8.89 40.12
CA VAL A 55 -2.19 7.65 40.62
C VAL A 55 -2.90 6.34 40.25
N SER A 56 -2.26 5.66 39.31
CA SER A 56 -2.43 4.25 38.98
C SER A 56 -2.33 3.35 40.21
N VAL A 57 -3.41 2.65 40.52
CA VAL A 57 -3.35 1.34 41.19
C VAL A 57 -4.14 0.38 40.32
N ARG A 58 -3.46 -0.64 39.79
CA ARG A 58 -4.09 -1.73 39.01
C ARG A 58 -5.20 -2.37 39.86
N ALA A 59 -6.44 -2.30 39.38
CA ALA A 59 -7.52 -3.18 39.81
C ALA A 59 -7.51 -4.46 38.96
N PRO A 60 -7.89 -5.63 39.51
CA PRO A 60 -7.84 -6.91 38.81
C PRO A 60 -8.92 -6.98 37.72
N GLN A 61 -8.54 -7.52 36.56
CA GLN A 61 -9.46 -7.88 35.47
C GLN A 61 -10.45 -8.94 35.95
N PHE A 62 -11.74 -8.64 35.84
CA PHE A 62 -12.80 -9.63 35.74
C PHE A 62 -13.10 -9.86 34.25
N ASP A 63 -13.14 -11.13 33.87
CA ASP A 63 -13.43 -11.66 32.54
C ASP A 63 -14.96 -11.72 32.35
N GLY A 64 -15.46 -11.06 31.29
CA GLY A 64 -16.89 -10.96 30.93
C GLY A 64 -17.18 -9.63 30.24
N GLY A 65 -17.39 -9.67 28.92
CA GLY A 65 -17.43 -8.53 28.00
C GLY A 65 -18.53 -7.48 28.26
N GLY A 66 -18.18 -6.24 27.89
CA GLY A 66 -18.94 -5.00 28.11
C GLY A 66 -18.22 -4.09 29.11
N ARG A 67 -17.41 -3.15 28.64
CA ARG A 67 -17.00 -2.03 29.51
C ARG A 67 -18.20 -1.09 29.59
N TYR A 68 -18.91 -1.10 30.72
CA TYR A 68 -19.99 -0.15 30.94
C TYR A 68 -19.40 1.28 30.96
N ALA A 69 -19.74 2.10 29.96
CA ALA A 69 -19.26 3.48 29.83
C ALA A 69 -19.67 4.38 31.03
N TYR A 70 -20.74 3.99 31.74
CA TYR A 70 -21.32 4.73 32.85
C TYR A 70 -21.48 3.90 34.13
N ARG A 71 -21.30 4.57 35.28
CA ARG A 71 -21.56 4.03 36.62
C ARG A 71 -22.27 5.05 37.50
N ALA A 72 -23.11 4.63 38.44
CA ALA A 72 -23.81 5.55 39.36
C ALA A 72 -23.22 5.42 40.77
N SER A 73 -22.64 6.51 41.29
CA SER A 73 -22.15 6.58 42.67
C SER A 73 -23.26 7.07 43.59
N ALA A 74 -23.80 6.17 44.41
CA ALA A 74 -24.76 6.47 45.46
C ALA A 74 -24.03 6.72 46.79
N VAL A 75 -24.30 7.85 47.43
CA VAL A 75 -23.76 8.21 48.75
C VAL A 75 -24.90 8.70 49.64
N TRP A 76 -24.95 8.24 50.89
CA TRP A 76 -26.01 8.64 51.82
C TRP A 76 -25.49 9.04 53.20
N THR A 77 -26.28 9.81 53.95
CA THR A 77 -25.89 10.22 55.32
C THR A 77 -25.99 9.05 56.30
N GLN A 78 -24.99 8.94 57.18
CA GLN A 78 -25.00 7.96 58.26
C GLN A 78 -26.15 8.24 59.25
N CYS A 79 -26.79 7.18 59.73
CA CYS A 79 -27.83 7.19 60.74
C CYS A 79 -27.14 7.40 62.09
N PRO A 80 -27.46 8.46 62.83
CA PRO A 80 -26.81 8.76 64.11
C PRO A 80 -27.34 7.91 65.27
N ASP A 81 -28.43 7.17 65.06
CA ASP A 81 -29.16 6.47 66.13
C ASP A 81 -28.37 5.26 66.65
N ASP A 82 -28.32 5.11 67.97
CA ASP A 82 -27.54 4.05 68.66
C ASP A 82 -28.07 2.63 68.39
N ASP A 83 -29.34 2.54 68.00
CA ASP A 83 -30.08 1.31 67.67
C ASP A 83 -30.13 1.03 66.15
N PHE A 84 -29.40 1.77 65.31
CA PHE A 84 -29.24 1.45 63.90
C PHE A 84 -28.79 -0.01 63.67
N ALA A 85 -29.36 -0.67 62.65
CA ALA A 85 -29.03 -2.03 62.26
C ALA A 85 -28.34 -2.12 60.90
N TRP A 86 -28.98 -1.69 59.81
CA TRP A 86 -28.44 -1.83 58.44
C TRP A 86 -29.09 -0.90 57.40
N TYR A 87 -28.41 -0.77 56.25
CA TYR A 87 -28.91 -0.12 55.04
C TYR A 87 -29.15 -1.13 53.91
N ALA A 88 -30.17 -0.92 53.09
CA ALA A 88 -30.26 -1.49 51.75
C ALA A 88 -30.57 -0.40 50.73
N ILE A 89 -29.88 -0.44 49.59
CA ILE A 89 -30.19 0.41 48.45
C ILE A 89 -31.00 -0.37 47.43
N TYR A 90 -32.07 0.26 46.99
CA TYR A 90 -32.97 -0.23 45.98
C TYR A 90 -32.73 0.54 44.69
N ARG A 91 -32.83 -0.17 43.56
CA ARG A 91 -32.81 0.39 42.21
C ARG A 91 -34.08 -0.02 41.47
N SER A 92 -34.67 0.90 40.72
CA SER A 92 -35.82 0.64 39.84
C SER A 92 -35.70 1.40 38.52
N GLY A 93 -36.29 0.90 37.43
CA GLY A 93 -36.50 1.66 36.20
C GLY A 93 -37.74 2.56 36.25
N THR A 94 -38.51 2.52 37.35
CA THR A 94 -39.70 3.37 37.56
C THR A 94 -39.67 4.08 38.91
N PRO A 95 -40.28 5.29 39.02
CA PRO A 95 -40.27 6.05 40.28
C PRO A 95 -41.20 5.44 41.33
N GLY A 96 -40.97 5.77 42.62
CA GLY A 96 -41.87 5.44 43.72
C GLY A 96 -41.43 4.25 44.59
N ILE A 97 -40.13 3.98 44.69
CA ILE A 97 -39.55 2.83 45.41
C ILE A 97 -40.06 2.74 46.85
N ALA A 98 -40.06 3.85 47.59
CA ALA A 98 -40.47 3.86 49.00
C ALA A 98 -41.98 3.57 49.20
N SER A 99 -42.80 3.79 48.17
CA SER A 99 -44.24 3.57 48.22
C SER A 99 -44.66 2.14 47.88
N ASP A 100 -43.86 1.45 47.05
CA ASP A 100 -44.07 0.05 46.68
C ASP A 100 -42.73 -0.64 46.36
N PRO A 101 -41.96 -1.03 47.39
CA PRO A 101 -40.64 -1.65 47.19
C PRO A 101 -40.71 -3.07 46.60
N GLY A 102 -41.92 -3.64 46.45
CA GLY A 102 -42.17 -4.97 45.87
C GLY A 102 -42.45 -4.96 44.37
N LEU A 103 -42.38 -3.81 43.70
CA LEU A 103 -42.53 -3.72 42.25
C LEU A 103 -41.54 -4.64 41.53
N ALA A 104 -41.99 -5.26 40.45
CA ALA A 104 -41.21 -6.26 39.71
C ALA A 104 -39.88 -5.74 39.15
N ASP A 105 -39.80 -4.42 38.93
CA ASP A 105 -38.62 -3.73 38.39
C ASP A 105 -37.72 -3.16 39.50
N THR A 106 -38.08 -3.35 40.77
CA THR A 106 -37.33 -2.85 41.91
C THR A 106 -36.47 -3.97 42.50
N SER A 107 -35.16 -3.74 42.65
CA SER A 107 -34.20 -4.72 43.14
C SER A 107 -33.30 -4.13 44.23
N ILE A 108 -32.94 -4.95 45.23
CA ILE A 108 -31.90 -4.59 46.20
C ILE A 108 -30.55 -4.77 45.50
N VAL A 109 -29.81 -3.68 45.33
CA VAL A 109 -28.51 -3.70 44.64
C VAL A 109 -27.32 -3.68 45.60
N PHE A 110 -27.55 -3.31 46.87
CA PHE A 110 -26.58 -3.47 47.95
C PHE A 110 -27.27 -3.49 49.33
N SER A 111 -26.66 -4.18 50.29
CA SER A 111 -27.04 -4.14 51.71
C SER A 111 -25.80 -4.19 52.61
N GLY A 112 -25.76 -3.41 53.69
CA GLY A 112 -24.61 -3.38 54.60
C GLY A 112 -24.85 -2.65 55.92
N VAL A 113 -23.95 -2.83 56.89
CA VAL A 113 -24.08 -2.34 58.28
C VAL A 113 -23.19 -1.14 58.61
N SER A 114 -22.32 -0.70 57.69
CA SER A 114 -21.37 0.39 57.98
C SER A 114 -20.94 1.21 56.77
N SER A 115 -21.43 0.89 55.57
CA SER A 115 -21.14 1.66 54.37
C SER A 115 -22.17 2.76 54.20
N THR A 116 -21.70 3.91 53.73
CA THR A 116 -22.54 5.05 53.33
C THR A 116 -22.36 5.40 51.86
N SER A 117 -21.80 4.48 51.08
CA SER A 117 -21.65 4.61 49.63
C SER A 117 -21.67 3.26 48.93
N TRP A 118 -22.11 3.28 47.68
CA TRP A 118 -22.11 2.15 46.75
C TRP A 118 -22.02 2.65 45.29
N THR A 119 -21.55 1.80 44.38
CA THR A 119 -21.44 2.15 42.96
C THR A 119 -22.16 1.12 42.10
N ASP A 120 -23.16 1.56 41.35
CA ASP A 120 -23.82 0.75 40.32
C ASP A 120 -22.94 0.69 39.07
N GLN A 121 -22.68 -0.51 38.59
CA GLN A 121 -21.94 -0.77 37.35
C GLN A 121 -22.81 -1.40 36.26
N GLY A 122 -24.08 -1.73 36.55
CA GLY A 122 -24.98 -2.42 35.63
C GLY A 122 -25.99 -1.50 34.96
N LEU A 123 -25.57 -0.29 34.57
CA LEU A 123 -26.40 0.69 33.89
C LEU A 123 -26.40 0.43 32.38
N GLN A 124 -27.54 0.64 31.73
CA GLN A 124 -27.69 0.60 30.28
C GLN A 124 -27.90 2.02 29.74
N GLU A 125 -27.31 2.31 28.58
CA GLU A 125 -27.43 3.61 27.92
C GLU A 125 -28.87 3.89 27.46
N GLY A 126 -29.27 5.16 27.52
CA GLY A 126 -30.64 5.61 27.24
C GLY A 126 -31.67 5.31 28.33
N GLU A 127 -31.35 4.49 29.33
CA GLU A 127 -32.25 4.12 30.41
C GLU A 127 -32.25 5.13 31.58
N THR A 128 -33.33 5.15 32.35
CA THR A 128 -33.47 5.97 33.56
C THR A 128 -33.58 5.06 34.79
N TYR A 129 -32.81 5.37 35.82
CA TYR A 129 -32.77 4.61 37.06
C TYR A 129 -33.10 5.48 38.26
N TYR A 130 -33.91 4.92 39.16
CA TYR A 130 -34.33 5.50 40.43
C TYR A 130 -33.66 4.75 41.58
N TYR A 131 -33.23 5.47 42.61
CA TYR A 131 -32.57 4.89 43.78
C TYR A 131 -33.17 5.41 45.08
N ALA A 132 -33.30 4.52 46.06
CA ALA A 132 -33.65 4.89 47.43
C ALA A 132 -32.91 3.99 48.43
N VAL A 133 -32.55 4.55 49.59
CA VAL A 133 -31.95 3.82 50.70
C VAL A 133 -33.01 3.56 51.76
N ARG A 134 -33.14 2.30 52.15
CA ARG A 134 -33.90 1.84 53.30
C ARG A 134 -32.96 1.71 54.49
N THR A 135 -33.22 2.50 55.53
CA THR A 135 -32.54 2.43 56.83
C THR A 135 -33.40 1.64 57.79
N VAL A 136 -32.82 0.67 58.48
CA VAL A 136 -33.53 -0.20 59.44
C VAL A 136 -32.80 -0.19 60.78
N ASP A 137 -33.56 -0.10 61.87
CA ASP A 137 -33.05 -0.20 63.24
C ASP A 137 -33.14 -1.64 63.79
N ARG A 138 -32.77 -1.84 65.06
CA ARG A 138 -32.79 -3.16 65.72
C ARG A 138 -34.18 -3.66 66.09
N ASP A 139 -35.20 -2.80 66.02
CA ASP A 139 -36.60 -3.13 66.28
C ASP A 139 -37.40 -3.36 64.98
N ASP A 140 -36.69 -3.48 63.84
CA ASP A 140 -37.22 -3.67 62.48
C ASP A 140 -38.13 -2.53 61.99
N LEU A 141 -38.03 -1.33 62.59
CA LEU A 141 -38.65 -0.14 62.03
C LEU A 141 -37.78 0.43 60.90
N GLU A 142 -38.42 1.09 59.95
CA GLU A 142 -37.77 1.55 58.73
C GLU A 142 -37.99 3.03 58.46
N ALA A 143 -37.00 3.64 57.81
CA ALA A 143 -37.11 4.94 57.18
C ALA A 143 -36.49 4.90 55.78
N TRP A 144 -37.18 5.52 54.82
CA TRP A 144 -36.75 5.62 53.43
C TRP A 144 -36.11 6.98 53.17
N SER A 145 -35.00 7.03 52.45
CA SER A 145 -34.39 8.29 51.99
C SER A 145 -35.29 9.06 51.01
N ASN A 146 -34.85 10.24 50.57
CA ASN A 146 -35.30 10.78 49.29
C ASN A 146 -35.01 9.78 48.16
N GLU A 147 -35.82 9.84 47.10
CA GLU A 147 -35.57 9.13 45.85
C GLU A 147 -34.71 10.01 44.95
N GLU A 148 -33.60 9.45 44.47
CA GLU A 148 -32.73 10.10 43.49
C GLU A 148 -32.90 9.43 42.13
N THR A 149 -32.70 10.20 41.07
CA THR A 149 -32.85 9.73 39.69
C THR A 149 -31.61 10.02 38.90
N VAL A 150 -31.21 9.06 38.08
CA VAL A 150 -30.13 9.20 37.11
C VAL A 150 -30.62 8.74 35.75
N GLN A 151 -30.45 9.60 34.74
CA GLN A 151 -30.69 9.28 33.35
C GLN A 151 -29.35 9.02 32.67
N VAL A 152 -29.19 7.84 32.06
CA VAL A 152 -27.99 7.51 31.28
C VAL A 152 -28.19 8.08 29.86
N PRO A 153 -27.21 8.82 29.32
CA PRO A 153 -27.26 9.25 27.92
C PRO A 153 -27.45 8.06 26.97
N PRO A 154 -28.13 8.23 25.83
CA PRO A 154 -28.17 7.21 24.78
C PRO A 154 -26.77 7.01 24.17
N ALA A 155 -26.52 5.82 23.63
CA ALA A 155 -25.33 5.52 22.83
C ALA A 155 -25.21 6.53 21.68
N GLU A 156 -24.04 7.13 21.50
CA GLU A 156 -23.71 8.00 20.38
C GLU A 156 -22.75 7.26 19.44
N PRO A 157 -22.89 7.40 18.11
CA PRO A 157 -21.95 6.80 17.19
C PRO A 157 -20.53 7.37 17.39
N PRO A 158 -19.48 6.61 17.05
CA PRO A 158 -18.10 7.08 17.21
C PRO A 158 -17.83 8.31 16.34
N SER A 159 -16.82 9.09 16.70
CA SER A 159 -16.39 10.25 15.91
C SER A 159 -15.97 9.82 14.48
N PRO A 160 -16.39 10.55 13.44
CA PRO A 160 -16.00 10.26 12.05
C PRO A 160 -14.47 10.22 11.85
N SER A 161 -13.98 9.20 11.18
CA SER A 161 -12.62 9.19 10.64
C SER A 161 -12.51 10.13 9.43
N VAL A 162 -11.34 10.71 9.18
CA VAL A 162 -11.04 11.45 7.95
C VAL A 162 -10.36 10.51 6.98
N LEU A 163 -10.95 10.29 5.81
CA LEU A 163 -10.43 9.43 4.75
C LEU A 163 -9.63 10.25 3.74
N SER A 164 -8.54 9.68 3.28
CA SER A 164 -7.70 10.18 2.18
C SER A 164 -7.42 9.04 1.20
N GLY A 165 -7.18 9.40 -0.05
CA GLY A 165 -6.96 8.43 -1.12
C GLY A 165 -6.14 9.04 -2.23
N SER A 166 -5.22 8.27 -2.76
CA SER A 166 -4.42 8.65 -3.92
C SER A 166 -4.15 7.44 -4.78
N TYR A 167 -4.18 7.62 -6.10
CA TYR A 167 -3.63 6.65 -7.01
C TYR A 167 -2.10 6.59 -6.83
N THR A 168 -1.56 5.38 -6.81
CA THR A 168 -0.13 5.10 -6.76
C THR A 168 0.17 4.08 -7.85
N GLY A 169 1.07 4.42 -8.77
CA GLY A 169 1.39 3.58 -9.92
C GLY A 169 2.12 4.37 -11.01
N ASP A 170 2.50 3.68 -12.07
CA ASP A 170 3.40 4.17 -13.11
C ASP A 170 2.71 4.39 -14.47
N GLY A 171 1.37 4.37 -14.48
CA GLY A 171 0.55 4.53 -15.68
C GLY A 171 0.28 3.23 -16.44
N THR A 172 0.75 2.09 -15.95
CA THR A 172 0.46 0.77 -16.55
C THR A 172 0.07 -0.23 -15.47
N PHE A 173 0.71 -0.11 -14.31
CA PHE A 173 0.30 -0.77 -13.08
C PHE A 173 0.05 0.28 -12.01
N GLY A 174 -1.00 0.05 -11.23
CA GLY A 174 -1.25 0.88 -10.08
C GLY A 174 -2.44 0.44 -9.27
N GLN A 175 -2.57 1.12 -8.16
CA GLN A 175 -3.51 0.84 -7.11
C GLN A 175 -3.99 2.16 -6.52
N ILE A 176 -5.12 2.11 -5.83
CA ILE A 176 -5.56 3.24 -5.01
C ILE A 176 -5.19 2.94 -3.57
N THR A 177 -4.29 3.75 -3.01
CA THR A 177 -3.89 3.67 -1.61
C THR A 177 -4.80 4.60 -0.81
N LEU A 178 -5.50 4.04 0.18
CA LEU A 178 -6.44 4.72 1.04
C LEU A 178 -5.88 4.76 2.46
N GLY A 179 -5.96 5.92 3.11
CA GLY A 179 -5.52 6.08 4.49
C GLY A 179 -6.51 6.91 5.31
N TRP A 180 -6.65 6.63 6.60
CA TRP A 180 -7.62 7.34 7.46
C TRP A 180 -7.11 7.64 8.87
N THR A 181 -7.76 8.61 9.54
CA THR A 181 -7.46 8.91 10.94
C THR A 181 -8.03 7.85 11.88
N ARG A 182 -7.23 7.49 12.88
CA ARG A 182 -7.59 6.51 13.92
C ARG A 182 -8.76 6.99 14.80
N CYS A 183 -9.71 6.09 15.07
CA CYS A 183 -10.69 6.23 16.15
C CYS A 183 -10.01 6.07 17.53
N LEU A 184 -10.29 6.98 18.45
CA LEU A 184 -9.70 7.00 19.80
C LEU A 184 -10.67 6.51 20.88
N GLU A 185 -11.89 6.17 20.49
CA GLU A 185 -12.96 5.76 21.40
C GLU A 185 -12.74 4.30 21.84
N GLY A 186 -13.08 4.02 23.11
CA GLY A 186 -12.71 2.78 23.78
C GLY A 186 -13.60 1.59 23.43
N ASP A 187 -14.75 1.87 22.84
CA ASP A 187 -15.82 1.01 22.35
C ASP A 187 -15.76 0.80 20.83
N PHE A 188 -14.68 1.23 20.16
CA PHE A 188 -14.44 0.92 18.75
C PHE A 188 -14.60 -0.58 18.46
N SER A 189 -15.33 -0.89 17.40
CA SER A 189 -15.55 -2.25 16.91
C SER A 189 -14.80 -2.50 15.60
N SER A 190 -15.07 -1.72 14.56
CA SER A 190 -14.46 -1.93 13.24
C SER A 190 -14.50 -0.70 12.34
N TYR A 191 -13.68 -0.71 11.29
CA TYR A 191 -13.85 0.12 10.11
C TYR A 191 -14.39 -0.72 8.95
N ARG A 192 -15.38 -0.20 8.22
CA ARG A 192 -15.89 -0.78 6.97
C ARG A 192 -15.63 0.16 5.81
N LEU A 193 -14.86 -0.28 4.82
CA LEU A 193 -14.46 0.51 3.68
C LEU A 193 -15.29 0.15 2.45
N PHE A 194 -15.89 1.16 1.84
CA PHE A 194 -16.78 1.02 0.69
C PHE A 194 -16.19 1.66 -0.55
N ARG A 195 -16.46 1.08 -1.71
CA ARG A 195 -16.10 1.58 -3.05
C ARG A 195 -17.32 1.65 -3.96
N SER A 196 -17.42 2.71 -4.76
CA SER A 196 -18.48 2.91 -5.74
C SER A 196 -17.94 3.51 -7.04
N ASP A 197 -18.60 3.21 -8.15
CA ASP A 197 -18.37 3.89 -9.45
C ASP A 197 -19.16 5.22 -9.54
N ASP A 198 -20.13 5.41 -8.64
CA ASP A 198 -20.97 6.61 -8.52
C ASP A 198 -20.71 7.34 -7.17
N PRO A 199 -20.84 8.67 -7.11
CA PRO A 199 -20.70 9.44 -5.88
C PRO A 199 -21.83 9.18 -4.87
N ASP A 200 -21.72 9.80 -3.69
CA ASP A 200 -22.76 9.91 -2.67
C ASP A 200 -23.05 8.62 -1.87
N ILE A 201 -22.01 7.82 -1.59
CA ILE A 201 -22.09 6.52 -0.88
C ILE A 201 -22.86 6.64 0.44
N GLN A 202 -22.64 7.70 1.21
CA GLN A 202 -23.29 7.86 2.53
C GLN A 202 -24.81 7.96 2.43
N SER A 203 -25.30 8.58 1.36
CA SER A 203 -26.73 8.78 1.12
C SER A 203 -27.38 7.56 0.46
N ASN A 204 -26.58 6.75 -0.24
CA ASN A 204 -27.02 5.51 -0.86
C ASN A 204 -25.98 4.38 -0.70
N PRO A 205 -25.82 3.79 0.50
CA PRO A 205 -24.80 2.76 0.72
C PRO A 205 -24.97 1.52 -0.15
N SER A 206 -26.17 1.31 -0.71
CA SER A 206 -26.47 0.18 -1.59
C SER A 206 -25.87 0.29 -2.99
N SER A 207 -25.40 1.47 -3.42
CA SER A 207 -24.63 1.62 -4.68
C SER A 207 -23.16 1.25 -4.53
N ALA A 208 -22.67 1.10 -3.30
CA ALA A 208 -21.28 0.80 -3.03
C ALA A 208 -21.07 -0.68 -2.66
N VAL A 209 -19.87 -1.17 -2.93
CA VAL A 209 -19.39 -2.50 -2.54
C VAL A 209 -18.51 -2.36 -1.31
N LEU A 210 -18.75 -3.19 -0.29
CA LEU A 210 -17.83 -3.35 0.86
C LEU A 210 -16.57 -4.05 0.38
N ILE A 211 -15.43 -3.37 0.43
CA ILE A 211 -14.13 -3.90 -0.04
C ILE A 211 -13.23 -4.34 1.12
N ALA A 212 -13.45 -3.83 2.34
CA ALA A 212 -12.72 -4.27 3.53
C ALA A 212 -13.52 -4.06 4.82
N GLU A 213 -13.30 -4.93 5.80
CA GLU A 213 -13.74 -4.79 7.18
C GLU A 213 -12.54 -5.04 8.11
N ILE A 214 -12.26 -4.10 9.00
CA ILE A 214 -11.01 -4.01 9.74
C ILE A 214 -11.33 -3.82 11.23
N GLU A 215 -11.13 -4.88 12.02
CA GLU A 215 -11.38 -4.88 13.48
C GLU A 215 -10.17 -4.38 14.30
N ASP A 216 -8.98 -4.29 13.69
CA ASP A 216 -7.80 -3.74 14.34
C ASP A 216 -7.73 -2.22 14.13
N VAL A 217 -8.05 -1.48 15.20
CA VAL A 217 -8.01 0.00 15.24
C VAL A 217 -6.66 0.61 14.84
N SER A 218 -5.56 -0.16 14.85
CA SER A 218 -4.22 0.29 14.47
C SER A 218 -3.94 0.21 12.96
N VAL A 219 -4.77 -0.51 12.20
CA VAL A 219 -4.69 -0.54 10.74
C VAL A 219 -5.39 0.71 10.20
N LEU A 220 -4.61 1.56 9.50
CA LEU A 220 -5.05 2.89 9.04
C LEU A 220 -4.84 3.08 7.54
N GLU A 221 -4.52 2.01 6.82
CA GLU A 221 -4.25 2.02 5.38
C GLU A 221 -4.87 0.78 4.72
N TYR A 222 -5.31 0.93 3.47
CA TYR A 222 -5.78 -0.15 2.61
C TYR A 222 -5.37 0.12 1.15
N GLN A 223 -5.01 -0.94 0.42
CA GLN A 223 -4.62 -0.87 -0.99
C GLN A 223 -5.68 -1.56 -1.84
N ASP A 224 -6.34 -0.80 -2.71
CA ASP A 224 -7.29 -1.32 -3.70
C ASP A 224 -6.60 -1.55 -5.04
N ASN A 225 -6.36 -2.83 -5.35
CA ASN A 225 -5.69 -3.28 -6.57
C ASN A 225 -6.68 -3.69 -7.67
N ALA A 226 -7.99 -3.66 -7.38
CA ALA A 226 -9.02 -4.08 -8.32
C ALA A 226 -9.61 -2.87 -9.05
N VAL A 227 -8.73 -2.04 -9.62
CA VAL A 227 -9.07 -0.79 -10.30
C VAL A 227 -8.83 -0.90 -11.80
N GLU A 228 -9.59 -0.12 -12.57
CA GLU A 228 -9.52 -0.07 -14.03
C GLU A 228 -9.00 1.30 -14.44
N GLY A 229 -8.32 1.40 -15.57
CA GLY A 229 -7.83 2.68 -16.09
C GLY A 229 -8.93 3.61 -16.57
N LEU A 230 -8.62 4.91 -16.64
CA LEU A 230 -9.51 5.99 -17.09
C LEU A 230 -10.85 6.05 -16.33
N LYS A 231 -10.85 5.66 -15.05
CA LYS A 231 -12.06 5.56 -14.24
C LYS A 231 -11.92 6.35 -12.94
N THR A 232 -13.03 6.94 -12.47
CA THR A 232 -13.09 7.57 -11.15
C THR A 232 -13.80 6.64 -10.19
N TYR A 233 -13.14 6.34 -9.07
CA TYR A 233 -13.69 5.56 -7.97
C TYR A 233 -13.98 6.47 -6.77
N TYR A 234 -15.10 6.22 -6.09
CA TYR A 234 -15.51 6.90 -4.87
C TYR A 234 -15.35 5.97 -3.68
N TYR A 235 -14.82 6.48 -2.57
CA TYR A 235 -14.58 5.71 -1.36
C TYR A 235 -15.13 6.42 -0.13
N ALA A 236 -15.69 5.65 0.78
CA ALA A 236 -16.13 6.11 2.10
C ALA A 236 -15.86 5.03 3.15
N LEU A 237 -15.51 5.45 4.36
CA LEU A 237 -15.27 4.60 5.50
C LEU A 237 -16.40 4.77 6.51
N LEU A 238 -16.93 3.68 7.03
CA LEU A 238 -17.86 3.67 8.16
C LEU A 238 -17.13 3.15 9.39
N THR A 239 -16.95 4.00 10.39
CA THR A 239 -16.40 3.61 11.70
C THR A 239 -17.55 3.15 12.59
N LEU A 240 -17.44 1.97 13.18
CA LEU A 240 -18.46 1.35 14.04
C LEU A 240 -17.96 1.18 15.47
N ASP A 241 -18.87 1.31 16.44
CA ASP A 241 -18.67 0.90 17.83
C ASP A 241 -19.23 -0.51 18.11
N ASP A 242 -19.07 -0.99 19.34
CA ASP A 242 -19.52 -2.32 19.79
C ASP A 242 -21.04 -2.46 19.94
N THR A 243 -21.80 -1.39 19.66
CA THR A 243 -23.27 -1.35 19.61
C THR A 243 -23.82 -1.26 18.18
N ASP A 244 -22.96 -1.39 17.17
CA ASP A 244 -23.27 -1.24 15.73
C ASP A 244 -23.73 0.18 15.31
N LEU A 245 -23.54 1.20 16.16
CA LEU A 245 -23.69 2.58 15.72
C LEU A 245 -22.43 3.01 14.97
N GLY A 246 -22.59 3.88 13.97
CA GLY A 246 -21.48 4.26 13.12
C GLY A 246 -21.55 5.66 12.54
N SER A 247 -20.37 6.14 12.20
CA SER A 247 -20.15 7.43 11.57
C SER A 247 -19.37 7.29 10.27
N TRP A 248 -19.91 7.91 9.22
CA TRP A 248 -19.24 7.98 7.93
C TRP A 248 -18.10 8.99 7.94
N SER A 249 -16.99 8.66 7.29
CA SER A 249 -15.92 9.60 6.94
C SER A 249 -16.38 10.63 5.92
N ASN A 250 -15.50 11.54 5.49
CA ASN A 250 -15.69 12.18 4.19
C ASN A 250 -15.63 11.16 3.05
N GLU A 251 -16.23 11.49 1.90
CA GLU A 251 -16.04 10.73 0.66
C GLU A 251 -14.79 11.23 -0.07
N VAL A 252 -14.05 10.31 -0.70
CA VAL A 252 -12.88 10.62 -1.53
C VAL A 252 -13.12 10.08 -2.93
N ALA A 253 -12.88 10.92 -3.94
CA ALA A 253 -12.86 10.51 -5.35
C ALA A 253 -11.42 10.40 -5.84
N VAL A 254 -11.08 9.27 -6.46
CA VAL A 254 -9.74 9.03 -7.01
C VAL A 254 -9.90 8.58 -8.46
N SER A 255 -9.29 9.31 -9.39
CA SER A 255 -9.24 8.93 -10.80
C SER A 255 -7.97 8.14 -11.10
N THR A 256 -8.12 7.05 -11.84
CA THR A 256 -7.01 6.28 -12.39
C THR A 256 -6.58 6.86 -13.75
N PRO A 257 -5.28 6.84 -14.07
CA PRO A 257 -4.80 7.17 -15.42
C PRO A 257 -5.21 6.08 -16.42
N ASP A 258 -4.87 6.23 -17.69
CA ASP A 258 -4.86 5.08 -18.61
C ASP A 258 -3.95 4.01 -18.02
N LEU A 259 -4.44 2.77 -17.92
CA LEU A 259 -3.71 1.61 -17.39
C LEU A 259 -3.52 0.54 -18.48
N THR A 260 -3.79 0.89 -19.74
CA THR A 260 -3.57 -0.05 -20.84
C THR A 260 -2.09 -0.43 -20.88
N PRO A 261 -1.74 -1.73 -20.90
CA PRO A 261 -0.37 -2.19 -21.10
C PRO A 261 0.26 -1.54 -22.32
N ARG A 262 1.46 -0.98 -22.16
CA ARG A 262 2.14 -0.24 -23.23
C ARG A 262 3.59 -0.68 -23.35
N LEU A 263 4.02 -0.92 -24.59
CA LEU A 263 5.43 -0.92 -24.93
C LEU A 263 5.85 0.55 -25.11
N THR A 264 6.84 1.00 -24.34
CA THR A 264 7.35 2.38 -24.39
C THR A 264 8.85 2.35 -24.64
N VAL A 265 9.27 3.01 -25.72
CA VAL A 265 10.67 3.06 -26.17
C VAL A 265 11.15 4.50 -26.15
N PHE A 266 12.14 4.78 -25.32
CA PHE A 266 12.83 6.06 -25.24
C PHE A 266 14.07 5.99 -26.13
N PHE A 267 14.12 6.85 -27.16
CA PHE A 267 15.33 7.10 -27.93
C PHE A 267 16.04 8.29 -27.30
N ILE A 268 17.13 8.03 -26.59
CA ILE A 268 17.73 9.00 -25.67
C ILE A 268 18.79 9.80 -26.41
N ASP A 269 18.73 11.14 -26.31
CA ASP A 269 19.75 11.99 -26.93
C ASP A 269 21.13 11.75 -26.30
N PRO A 270 22.10 11.21 -27.07
CA PRO A 270 23.42 10.86 -26.56
C PRO A 270 24.38 12.07 -26.55
N SER A 271 23.92 13.27 -26.95
CA SER A 271 24.79 14.42 -27.20
C SER A 271 25.59 14.85 -25.97
N TYR A 272 26.91 14.85 -26.07
CA TYR A 272 27.80 15.58 -25.16
C TYR A 272 29.10 15.97 -25.84
N GLY A 273 29.28 17.27 -26.11
CA GLY A 273 30.45 17.73 -26.88
C GLY A 273 30.44 17.13 -28.29
N SER A 274 31.37 16.22 -28.58
CA SER A 274 31.43 15.48 -29.84
C SER A 274 30.90 14.04 -29.76
N TYR A 275 30.40 13.62 -28.59
CA TYR A 275 29.87 12.28 -28.40
C TYR A 275 28.53 12.08 -29.10
N SER A 276 28.33 10.83 -29.52
CA SER A 276 27.19 10.31 -30.28
C SER A 276 26.96 8.86 -29.82
N GLY A 277 26.00 8.17 -30.42
CA GLY A 277 25.79 6.75 -30.17
C GLY A 277 24.33 6.37 -30.17
N ASP A 278 24.06 5.15 -29.74
CA ASP A 278 22.73 4.63 -29.49
C ASP A 278 22.53 4.47 -27.97
N ALA A 279 21.39 4.91 -27.45
CA ALA A 279 21.03 4.76 -26.05
C ALA A 279 19.51 4.65 -25.93
N ILE A 280 19.00 3.41 -25.89
CA ILE A 280 17.57 3.15 -25.97
C ILE A 280 17.11 2.52 -24.66
N LEU A 281 16.12 3.11 -24.01
CA LEU A 281 15.44 2.49 -22.86
C LEU A 281 14.09 1.95 -23.33
N LEU A 282 13.79 0.70 -23.00
CA LEU A 282 12.49 0.07 -23.21
C LEU A 282 11.83 -0.25 -21.88
N ARG A 283 10.55 0.10 -21.78
CA ARG A 283 9.63 -0.40 -20.77
C ARG A 283 8.61 -1.29 -21.46
N THR A 284 8.59 -2.55 -21.08
CA THR A 284 7.68 -3.57 -21.61
C THR A 284 6.26 -3.40 -21.04
N PRO A 285 5.22 -3.99 -21.68
CA PRO A 285 3.85 -3.93 -21.19
C PRO A 285 3.66 -4.49 -19.78
N GLY A 286 4.42 -5.52 -19.39
CA GLY A 286 4.46 -6.14 -18.07
C GLY A 286 5.27 -5.37 -17.03
N GLY A 287 5.95 -4.28 -17.43
CA GLY A 287 6.68 -3.39 -16.54
C GLY A 287 8.17 -3.71 -16.35
N ASN A 288 8.71 -4.65 -17.12
CA ASN A 288 10.15 -4.94 -17.17
C ASN A 288 10.91 -3.85 -17.95
N HIS A 289 12.16 -3.57 -17.57
CA HIS A 289 12.99 -2.50 -18.11
C HIS A 289 14.27 -3.04 -18.74
N TYR A 290 14.49 -2.66 -20.00
CA TYR A 290 15.66 -3.06 -20.78
C TYR A 290 16.37 -1.86 -21.38
N VAL A 291 17.69 -1.92 -21.47
CA VAL A 291 18.48 -0.89 -22.18
C VAL A 291 19.17 -1.52 -23.38
N ILE A 292 18.96 -1.00 -24.59
CA ILE A 292 19.70 -1.37 -25.80
C ILE A 292 20.70 -0.27 -26.09
N ASP A 293 21.98 -0.60 -25.93
CA ASP A 293 23.10 0.32 -25.96
C ASP A 293 22.98 1.48 -24.95
N GLY A 294 24.11 2.10 -24.62
CA GLY A 294 24.22 3.07 -23.54
C GLY A 294 24.90 4.37 -23.94
N GLY A 295 25.21 4.57 -25.21
CA GLY A 295 25.94 5.72 -25.73
C GLY A 295 27.42 5.73 -25.33
N ASP A 296 28.10 6.83 -25.67
CA ASP A 296 29.50 7.07 -25.35
C ASP A 296 29.80 7.21 -23.84
N ARG A 297 31.04 6.90 -23.46
CA ARG A 297 31.65 7.22 -22.15
C ARG A 297 33.05 7.78 -22.32
N GLY A 298 33.36 8.87 -21.64
CA GLY A 298 34.71 9.43 -21.61
C GLY A 298 34.80 10.80 -20.95
N SER A 299 36.02 11.22 -20.64
CA SER A 299 36.30 12.55 -20.05
C SER A 299 35.55 12.86 -18.75
N GLY A 300 35.23 11.83 -17.96
CA GLY A 300 34.45 11.96 -16.71
C GLY A 300 32.94 12.05 -16.92
N TRP A 301 32.46 11.88 -18.16
CA TRP A 301 31.05 11.84 -18.53
C TRP A 301 30.67 10.44 -19.04
N SER A 302 29.42 10.04 -18.86
CA SER A 302 28.86 8.77 -19.33
C SER A 302 27.41 8.99 -19.75
N CYS A 303 27.04 8.61 -20.97
CA CYS A 303 25.67 8.72 -21.45
C CYS A 303 24.71 7.92 -20.55
N GLY A 304 25.07 6.69 -20.21
CA GLY A 304 24.33 5.87 -19.25
C GLY A 304 24.02 6.57 -17.94
N LEU A 305 25.01 7.20 -17.29
CA LEU A 305 24.79 7.87 -15.99
C LEU A 305 24.07 9.22 -16.10
N GLU A 306 24.28 9.95 -17.18
CA GLU A 306 23.86 11.35 -17.30
C GLU A 306 22.55 11.50 -18.06
N ARG A 307 22.17 10.48 -18.85
CA ARG A 307 20.97 10.48 -19.69
C ARG A 307 20.03 9.32 -19.37
N VAL A 308 20.53 8.10 -19.17
CA VAL A 308 19.67 6.91 -18.95
C VAL A 308 19.22 6.81 -17.49
N VAL A 309 20.15 6.81 -16.53
CA VAL A 309 19.86 6.68 -15.08
C VAL A 309 18.85 7.72 -14.57
N PRO A 310 18.92 9.02 -14.95
CA PRO A 310 17.92 9.99 -14.50
C PRO A 310 16.49 9.69 -14.98
N ILE A 311 16.34 9.04 -16.15
CA ILE A 311 15.03 8.58 -16.62
C ILE A 311 14.55 7.42 -15.76
N LEU A 312 15.41 6.42 -15.51
CA LEU A 312 15.11 5.29 -14.62
C LEU A 312 14.71 5.76 -13.21
N ASP A 313 15.46 6.70 -12.63
CA ASP A 313 15.16 7.33 -11.33
C ASP A 313 13.77 7.99 -11.34
N SER A 314 13.42 8.69 -12.43
CA SER A 314 12.12 9.35 -12.58
C SER A 314 10.96 8.35 -12.69
N LEU A 315 11.25 7.13 -13.15
CA LEU A 315 10.32 6.01 -13.22
C LEU A 315 10.31 5.16 -11.93
N GLY A 316 11.17 5.48 -10.95
CA GLY A 316 11.32 4.71 -9.72
C GLY A 316 11.92 3.32 -9.92
N VAL A 317 12.77 3.17 -10.94
CA VAL A 317 13.38 1.90 -11.33
C VAL A 317 14.75 1.76 -10.69
N ASP A 318 14.86 0.81 -9.76
CA ASP A 318 16.08 0.58 -8.97
C ASP A 318 16.94 -0.61 -9.50
N SER A 319 16.48 -1.31 -10.54
CA SER A 319 17.18 -2.44 -11.20
C SER A 319 16.70 -2.62 -12.65
N LEU A 320 17.50 -3.28 -13.49
CA LEU A 320 17.14 -3.62 -14.86
C LEU A 320 17.03 -5.13 -15.06
N ASP A 321 16.01 -5.57 -15.79
CA ASP A 321 15.83 -6.96 -16.19
C ASP A 321 16.88 -7.38 -17.24
N GLY A 322 17.38 -6.43 -18.02
CA GLY A 322 18.64 -6.64 -18.71
C GLY A 322 19.08 -5.50 -19.61
N ILE A 323 20.25 -5.70 -20.23
CA ILE A 323 20.82 -4.78 -21.21
C ILE A 323 21.31 -5.52 -22.44
N VAL A 324 21.34 -4.84 -23.57
CA VAL A 324 21.88 -5.34 -24.84
C VAL A 324 23.05 -4.45 -25.25
N GLY A 325 24.23 -5.03 -25.37
CA GLY A 325 25.36 -4.43 -26.09
C GLY A 325 25.35 -4.93 -27.52
N THR A 326 24.87 -4.12 -28.46
CA THR A 326 24.69 -4.57 -29.85
C THR A 326 26.02 -5.01 -30.44
N HIS A 327 27.08 -4.21 -30.26
CA HIS A 327 28.43 -4.49 -30.70
C HIS A 327 29.46 -3.69 -29.89
N PRO A 328 30.77 -4.00 -29.93
CA PRO A 328 31.73 -3.55 -28.92
C PRO A 328 32.28 -2.12 -29.10
N HIS A 329 31.67 -1.28 -29.93
CA HIS A 329 32.10 0.12 -30.10
C HIS A 329 31.69 1.01 -28.92
N ALA A 330 32.50 2.04 -28.67
CA ALA A 330 32.43 2.81 -27.43
C ALA A 330 31.16 3.66 -27.31
N ASP A 331 30.64 4.12 -28.44
CA ASP A 331 29.37 4.84 -28.59
C ASP A 331 28.13 3.95 -28.42
N HIS A 332 28.31 2.65 -28.19
CA HIS A 332 27.25 1.71 -27.88
C HIS A 332 27.41 1.17 -26.45
N ILE A 333 28.50 0.46 -26.16
CA ILE A 333 28.69 -0.19 -24.86
C ILE A 333 29.26 0.75 -23.78
N GLY A 334 29.76 1.94 -24.14
CA GLY A 334 30.51 2.80 -23.22
C GLY A 334 29.69 3.23 -22.02
N GLY A 335 28.47 3.71 -22.23
CA GLY A 335 27.59 4.13 -21.15
C GLY A 335 26.93 2.97 -20.40
N LEU A 336 26.82 1.78 -21.01
CA LEU A 336 26.38 0.57 -20.29
C LEU A 336 27.29 0.24 -19.11
N ILE A 337 28.58 0.57 -19.20
CA ILE A 337 29.54 0.38 -18.09
C ILE A 337 29.10 1.20 -16.86
N GLY A 338 28.66 2.45 -17.07
CA GLY A 338 28.17 3.30 -15.98
C GLY A 338 26.88 2.76 -15.36
N ILE A 339 25.98 2.22 -16.19
CA ILE A 339 24.73 1.57 -15.74
C ILE A 339 25.07 0.35 -14.86
N LEU A 340 25.92 -0.55 -15.34
CA LEU A 340 26.37 -1.76 -14.61
C LEU A 340 27.11 -1.43 -13.31
N GLU A 341 27.82 -0.30 -13.24
CA GLU A 341 28.48 0.18 -12.02
C GLU A 341 27.48 0.73 -10.98
N THR A 342 26.25 1.05 -11.38
CA THR A 342 25.27 1.80 -10.56
C THR A 342 24.05 0.97 -10.17
N LEU A 343 23.52 0.17 -11.09
CA LEU A 343 22.26 -0.56 -10.94
C LEU A 343 22.50 -2.07 -11.05
N PRO A 344 21.80 -2.90 -10.27
CA PRO A 344 21.71 -4.34 -10.54
C PRO A 344 21.10 -4.57 -11.93
N VAL A 345 21.72 -5.48 -12.69
CA VAL A 345 21.25 -5.90 -14.02
C VAL A 345 21.21 -7.42 -14.04
N ASP A 346 20.06 -8.01 -14.36
CA ASP A 346 19.89 -9.46 -14.31
C ASP A 346 20.61 -10.15 -15.48
N ALA A 347 20.35 -9.73 -16.72
CA ALA A 347 20.95 -10.31 -17.92
C ALA A 347 21.63 -9.29 -18.84
N VAL A 348 22.69 -9.73 -19.52
CA VAL A 348 23.41 -8.98 -20.54
C VAL A 348 23.44 -9.80 -21.83
N TRP A 349 22.83 -9.27 -22.88
CA TRP A 349 22.96 -9.81 -24.23
C TRP A 349 24.05 -9.05 -24.98
N ASP A 350 25.11 -9.74 -25.36
CA ASP A 350 26.23 -9.17 -26.09
C ASP A 350 26.48 -9.97 -27.37
N SER A 351 26.89 -9.31 -28.46
CA SER A 351 27.20 -10.01 -29.73
C SER A 351 28.17 -11.19 -29.56
N GLY A 352 29.05 -11.13 -28.56
CA GLY A 352 30.17 -12.03 -28.36
C GLY A 352 31.32 -11.77 -29.33
N PHE A 353 31.30 -10.64 -30.07
CA PHE A 353 32.34 -10.29 -31.01
C PHE A 353 33.65 -9.94 -30.27
N PRO A 354 34.76 -10.66 -30.51
CA PRO A 354 36.01 -10.37 -29.82
C PRO A 354 36.57 -9.01 -30.21
N TYR A 355 36.82 -8.15 -29.22
CA TYR A 355 37.38 -6.82 -29.42
C TYR A 355 38.47 -6.52 -28.39
N THR A 356 39.42 -5.64 -28.72
CA THR A 356 40.63 -5.43 -27.89
C THR A 356 40.81 -3.99 -27.41
N THR A 357 39.72 -3.23 -27.29
CA THR A 357 39.74 -1.86 -26.75
C THR A 357 39.64 -1.85 -25.22
N SER A 358 40.10 -0.77 -24.60
CA SER A 358 39.94 -0.57 -23.15
C SER A 358 38.47 -0.61 -22.76
N THR A 359 37.62 0.08 -23.53
CA THR A 359 36.17 0.14 -23.30
C THR A 359 35.53 -1.24 -23.26
N TYR A 360 35.88 -2.13 -24.19
CA TYR A 360 35.32 -3.48 -24.20
C TYR A 360 35.78 -4.31 -22.99
N TYR A 361 37.05 -4.23 -22.59
CA TYR A 361 37.52 -4.92 -21.38
C TYR A 361 36.88 -4.36 -20.11
N GLU A 362 36.74 -3.03 -20.00
CA GLU A 362 36.05 -2.38 -18.87
C GLU A 362 34.58 -2.78 -18.79
N TYR A 363 33.91 -2.93 -19.94
CA TYR A 363 32.55 -3.44 -20.03
C TYR A 363 32.45 -4.87 -19.51
N LEU A 364 33.30 -5.79 -19.97
CA LEU A 364 33.33 -7.18 -19.47
C LEU A 364 33.63 -7.26 -17.97
N ASP A 365 34.54 -6.43 -17.46
CA ASP A 365 34.84 -6.34 -16.03
C ASP A 365 33.63 -5.82 -15.24
N ALA A 366 32.88 -4.86 -15.77
CA ALA A 366 31.67 -4.33 -15.15
C ALA A 366 30.53 -5.36 -15.12
N ILE A 367 30.32 -6.13 -16.20
CA ILE A 367 29.35 -7.25 -16.21
C ILE A 367 29.71 -8.26 -15.11
N TRP A 368 30.98 -8.67 -15.06
CA TRP A 368 31.45 -9.62 -14.06
C TRP A 368 31.28 -9.09 -12.63
N ALA A 369 31.54 -7.80 -12.41
CA ALA A 369 31.39 -7.15 -11.12
C ALA A 369 29.93 -6.98 -10.69
N ASN A 370 29.03 -6.71 -11.65
CA ASN A 370 27.58 -6.62 -11.42
C ASN A 370 27.01 -7.99 -11.02
N GLY A 371 27.55 -9.06 -11.60
CA GLY A 371 27.08 -10.43 -11.38
C GLY A 371 25.97 -10.85 -12.33
N SER A 372 25.77 -10.11 -13.42
CA SER A 372 24.77 -10.38 -14.44
C SER A 372 25.09 -11.65 -15.23
N ASP A 373 24.05 -12.31 -15.74
CA ASP A 373 24.20 -13.40 -16.69
C ASP A 373 24.66 -12.87 -18.05
N TYR A 374 25.75 -13.42 -18.59
CA TYR A 374 26.28 -13.05 -19.90
C TYR A 374 25.81 -14.02 -20.99
N ILE A 375 25.05 -13.50 -21.95
CA ILE A 375 24.37 -14.27 -22.99
C ILE A 375 24.80 -13.74 -24.36
N THR A 376 25.10 -14.65 -25.29
CA THR A 376 25.44 -14.30 -26.67
C THR A 376 24.32 -14.76 -27.61
N PRO A 377 23.32 -13.92 -27.92
CA PRO A 377 22.21 -14.33 -28.75
C PRO A 377 22.66 -14.54 -30.21
N ARG A 378 21.95 -15.43 -30.90
CA ARG A 378 22.13 -15.75 -32.32
C ARG A 378 20.81 -15.68 -33.06
N ARG A 379 20.90 -15.57 -34.38
CA ARG A 379 19.76 -15.66 -35.29
C ARG A 379 18.84 -16.84 -34.92
N GLY A 380 17.57 -16.53 -34.71
CA GLY A 380 16.53 -17.49 -34.37
C GLY A 380 16.33 -17.71 -32.87
N ASP A 381 17.18 -17.13 -32.02
CA ASP A 381 16.90 -17.05 -30.58
C ASP A 381 15.73 -16.11 -30.32
N VAL A 382 14.91 -16.45 -29.33
CA VAL A 382 13.84 -15.60 -28.80
C VAL A 382 14.20 -15.26 -27.36
N LEU A 383 14.27 -13.97 -27.06
CA LEU A 383 14.61 -13.45 -25.75
C LEU A 383 13.34 -13.33 -24.91
N ASP A 384 13.40 -13.87 -23.69
CA ASP A 384 12.28 -13.88 -22.74
C ASP A 384 12.23 -12.56 -21.97
N TRP A 385 11.69 -11.52 -22.62
CA TRP A 385 11.65 -10.17 -22.03
C TRP A 385 10.36 -9.88 -21.28
N ASP A 386 9.23 -10.39 -21.77
CA ASP A 386 7.89 -10.14 -21.27
C ASP A 386 6.91 -11.15 -21.92
N ASP A 387 5.92 -11.62 -21.17
CA ASP A 387 4.90 -12.57 -21.68
C ASP A 387 4.07 -11.99 -22.84
N ASP A 388 3.92 -10.67 -22.92
CA ASP A 388 3.17 -9.96 -23.95
C ASP A 388 4.03 -9.56 -25.17
N LEU A 389 5.34 -9.81 -25.13
CA LEU A 389 6.28 -9.49 -26.21
C LEU A 389 6.82 -10.73 -26.91
N VAL A 390 7.10 -10.57 -28.21
CA VAL A 390 7.97 -11.50 -28.95
C VAL A 390 9.23 -10.74 -29.35
N VAL A 391 10.38 -11.15 -28.79
CA VAL A 391 11.68 -10.51 -29.03
C VAL A 391 12.59 -11.48 -29.78
N GLU A 392 12.72 -11.31 -31.08
CA GLU A 392 13.48 -12.19 -31.95
C GLU A 392 14.86 -11.61 -32.22
N CYS A 393 15.91 -12.41 -32.01
CA CYS A 393 17.24 -12.09 -32.50
C CYS A 393 17.37 -12.52 -33.96
N LEU A 394 17.55 -11.55 -34.87
CA LEU A 394 17.69 -11.79 -36.31
C LEU A 394 19.16 -11.96 -36.72
N HIS A 395 20.08 -11.40 -35.93
CA HIS A 395 21.52 -11.37 -36.15
C HIS A 395 22.23 -11.06 -34.82
N PRO A 396 23.47 -11.52 -34.57
CA PRO A 396 24.39 -12.20 -35.48
C PRO A 396 24.10 -13.69 -35.72
N ASP A 397 24.68 -14.26 -36.78
CA ASP A 397 24.75 -15.71 -37.04
C ASP A 397 26.19 -16.22 -36.89
N ASP A 398 26.37 -17.52 -36.69
CA ASP A 398 27.69 -18.14 -36.58
C ASP A 398 28.17 -18.75 -37.91
N PRO A 399 29.47 -18.64 -38.23
CA PRO A 399 30.49 -17.90 -37.49
C PRO A 399 30.33 -16.38 -37.66
N LEU A 400 30.68 -15.62 -36.63
CA LEU A 400 30.78 -14.16 -36.71
C LEU A 400 31.75 -13.73 -37.84
N GLY A 401 31.42 -12.62 -38.48
CA GLY A 401 32.27 -11.95 -39.47
C GLY A 401 33.54 -11.35 -38.87
N ASP A 402 34.24 -10.51 -39.63
CA ASP A 402 35.46 -9.81 -39.21
C ASP A 402 35.25 -8.32 -38.90
N ASP A 403 34.02 -7.84 -39.06
CA ASP A 403 33.61 -6.47 -38.78
C ASP A 403 32.67 -6.41 -37.56
N ALA A 404 32.95 -5.47 -36.65
CA ALA A 404 32.23 -5.33 -35.39
C ALA A 404 30.81 -4.79 -35.60
N ASN A 405 30.62 -3.84 -36.52
CA ASN A 405 29.30 -3.26 -36.82
C ASN A 405 28.37 -4.34 -37.39
N ASN A 406 28.90 -5.15 -38.30
CA ASN A 406 28.18 -6.29 -38.88
C ASN A 406 28.02 -7.46 -37.92
N ALA A 407 28.54 -7.40 -36.68
CA ALA A 407 28.23 -8.34 -35.62
C ALA A 407 27.11 -7.85 -34.69
N SER A 408 26.48 -6.71 -34.98
CA SER A 408 25.41 -6.12 -34.19
C SER A 408 24.31 -7.13 -33.85
N VAL A 409 23.90 -7.16 -32.58
CA VAL A 409 22.67 -7.82 -32.16
C VAL A 409 21.49 -7.06 -32.75
N VAL A 410 20.78 -7.70 -33.69
CA VAL A 410 19.59 -7.14 -34.34
C VAL A 410 18.36 -7.78 -33.72
N LEU A 411 17.50 -6.94 -33.11
CA LEU A 411 16.31 -7.38 -32.41
C LEU A 411 15.04 -6.89 -33.10
N ARG A 412 14.12 -7.81 -33.37
CA ARG A 412 12.75 -7.50 -33.78
C ARG A 412 11.83 -7.70 -32.58
N VAL A 413 11.26 -6.61 -32.08
CA VAL A 413 10.39 -6.60 -30.90
C VAL A 413 8.95 -6.38 -31.37
N THR A 414 8.09 -7.36 -31.14
CA THR A 414 6.67 -7.31 -31.53
C THR A 414 5.80 -7.23 -30.28
N PHE A 415 4.94 -6.21 -30.21
CA PHE A 415 3.85 -6.11 -29.25
C PHE A 415 2.52 -6.07 -30.01
N GLN A 416 1.77 -7.17 -29.95
CA GLN A 416 0.55 -7.36 -30.73
C GLN A 416 0.76 -7.06 -32.23
N ASP A 417 0.13 -6.01 -32.77
CA ASP A 417 0.20 -5.66 -34.20
C ASP A 417 1.35 -4.69 -34.53
N VAL A 418 2.09 -4.18 -33.54
CA VAL A 418 3.15 -3.19 -33.71
C VAL A 418 4.53 -3.81 -33.52
N THR A 419 5.46 -3.48 -34.43
CA THR A 419 6.81 -4.03 -34.45
C THR A 419 7.89 -2.95 -34.49
N PHE A 420 8.93 -3.13 -33.68
CA PHE A 420 10.18 -2.35 -33.70
C PHE A 420 11.33 -3.21 -34.21
N LEU A 421 12.24 -2.62 -34.99
CA LEU A 421 13.49 -3.25 -35.41
C LEU A 421 14.69 -2.42 -34.96
N PHE A 422 15.49 -2.99 -34.05
CA PHE A 422 16.71 -2.41 -33.52
C PHE A 422 17.91 -3.02 -34.21
N THR A 423 18.70 -2.21 -34.92
CA THR A 423 19.76 -2.73 -35.80
C THR A 423 21.18 -2.49 -35.29
N GLY A 424 21.37 -1.69 -34.25
CA GLY A 424 22.70 -1.15 -33.92
C GLY A 424 23.35 -0.51 -35.16
N ASP A 425 24.60 -0.87 -35.43
CA ASP A 425 25.38 -0.33 -36.54
C ASP A 425 25.43 -1.22 -37.78
N LEU A 426 24.47 -2.13 -37.92
CA LEU A 426 24.40 -3.05 -39.07
C LEU A 426 24.62 -2.31 -40.40
N GLU A 427 25.60 -2.76 -41.18
CA GLU A 427 25.94 -2.16 -42.47
C GLU A 427 25.33 -2.94 -43.64
N SER A 428 25.14 -2.23 -44.75
CA SER A 428 24.62 -2.78 -46.00
C SER A 428 25.49 -3.95 -46.48
N SER A 429 26.80 -3.70 -46.57
CA SER A 429 27.81 -4.69 -47.00
C SER A 429 28.19 -5.58 -45.81
N GLY A 430 27.45 -6.68 -45.65
CA GLY A 430 27.63 -7.63 -44.56
C GLY A 430 26.31 -7.91 -43.88
N GLY A 431 26.01 -7.19 -42.81
CA GLY A 431 24.88 -7.49 -41.92
C GLY A 431 23.51 -7.44 -42.60
N GLU A 432 23.18 -6.37 -43.33
CA GLU A 432 21.89 -6.30 -44.05
C GLU A 432 21.82 -7.37 -45.14
N ASP A 433 22.88 -7.52 -45.94
CA ASP A 433 22.98 -8.55 -46.99
C ASP A 433 22.77 -9.96 -46.42
N ASP A 434 23.34 -10.26 -45.25
CA ASP A 434 23.23 -11.56 -44.58
C ASP A 434 21.80 -11.84 -44.12
N ILE A 435 21.11 -10.85 -43.54
CA ILE A 435 19.72 -10.98 -43.11
C ILE A 435 18.79 -11.08 -44.33
N LEU A 436 18.99 -10.26 -45.36
CA LEU A 436 18.20 -10.30 -46.60
C LEU A 436 18.39 -11.63 -47.34
N TYR A 437 19.61 -12.17 -47.34
CA TYR A 437 19.87 -13.50 -47.88
C TYR A 437 19.13 -14.58 -47.07
N ALA A 438 19.19 -14.53 -45.74
CA ALA A 438 18.50 -15.47 -44.87
C ALA A 438 16.97 -15.41 -45.05
N LEU A 439 16.40 -14.20 -45.20
CA LEU A 439 14.99 -13.99 -45.55
C LEU A 439 14.66 -14.64 -46.91
N ALA A 440 15.48 -14.41 -47.94
CA ALA A 440 15.29 -15.00 -49.26
C ALA A 440 15.41 -16.53 -49.27
N GLN A 441 16.19 -17.12 -48.34
CA GLN A 441 16.28 -18.56 -48.13
C GLN A 441 15.16 -19.13 -47.24
N GLY A 442 14.30 -18.29 -46.66
CA GLY A 442 13.25 -18.71 -45.72
C GLY A 442 13.79 -19.16 -44.36
N GLN A 443 14.99 -18.70 -43.99
CA GLN A 443 15.59 -18.92 -42.66
C GLN A 443 15.08 -17.89 -41.65
N ILE A 444 14.72 -16.69 -42.13
CA ILE A 444 13.98 -15.68 -41.39
C ILE A 444 12.61 -15.57 -42.03
N GLY A 445 11.55 -15.56 -41.21
CA GLY A 445 10.17 -15.55 -41.70
C GLY A 445 9.71 -14.15 -42.13
N ASP A 446 10.08 -13.14 -41.36
CA ASP A 446 9.70 -11.75 -41.57
C ASP A 446 10.71 -10.80 -40.91
N ILE A 447 10.95 -9.66 -41.53
CA ILE A 447 11.75 -8.56 -40.96
C ILE A 447 11.02 -7.22 -41.04
N SER A 448 9.74 -7.23 -41.44
CA SER A 448 8.91 -6.04 -41.47
C SER A 448 8.80 -5.42 -40.07
N ALA A 449 8.82 -4.09 -40.01
CA ALA A 449 8.68 -3.35 -38.77
C ALA A 449 8.06 -1.98 -38.99
N ASP A 450 7.16 -1.56 -38.10
CA ASP A 450 6.54 -0.23 -38.16
C ASP A 450 7.54 0.88 -37.82
N VAL A 451 8.46 0.59 -36.89
CA VAL A 451 9.50 1.50 -36.42
C VAL A 451 10.87 0.87 -36.65
N LEU A 452 11.69 1.52 -37.48
CA LEU A 452 13.08 1.16 -37.71
C LEU A 452 14.00 2.08 -36.91
N LYS A 453 14.82 1.53 -36.01
CA LYS A 453 16.04 2.20 -35.58
C LYS A 453 17.03 2.15 -36.75
N VAL A 454 17.35 3.31 -37.31
CA VAL A 454 18.22 3.43 -38.48
C VAL A 454 19.64 2.99 -38.11
N GLY A 455 20.22 2.16 -38.98
CA GLY A 455 21.55 1.58 -38.78
C GLY A 455 22.66 2.62 -38.79
N HIS A 456 23.64 2.44 -37.92
CA HIS A 456 24.91 3.18 -37.91
C HIS A 456 24.72 4.69 -37.89
N HIS A 457 23.77 5.14 -37.06
CA HIS A 457 23.37 6.53 -36.89
C HIS A 457 22.96 7.26 -38.20
N GLY A 458 22.63 6.50 -39.25
CA GLY A 458 22.40 7.02 -40.60
C GLY A 458 23.68 7.22 -41.42
N SER A 459 24.68 6.36 -41.25
CA SER A 459 25.83 6.26 -42.15
C SER A 459 25.40 5.89 -43.58
N HIS A 460 26.09 6.40 -44.59
CA HIS A 460 25.89 5.99 -45.99
C HIS A 460 26.19 4.50 -46.24
N THR A 461 26.90 3.85 -45.30
CA THR A 461 27.19 2.42 -45.33
C THR A 461 25.99 1.55 -44.91
N SER A 462 24.93 2.13 -44.36
CA SER A 462 23.77 1.40 -43.81
C SER A 462 22.45 1.89 -44.41
N THR A 463 21.39 1.19 -44.06
CA THR A 463 20.01 1.43 -44.49
C THR A 463 19.95 1.48 -46.02
N SER A 464 20.30 0.36 -46.65
CA SER A 464 20.25 0.22 -48.11
C SER A 464 18.82 0.31 -48.64
N GLN A 465 18.68 0.50 -49.96
CA GLN A 465 17.34 0.54 -50.57
C GLN A 465 16.62 -0.81 -50.46
N ASP A 466 17.34 -1.92 -50.64
CA ASP A 466 16.75 -3.27 -50.56
C ASP A 466 16.35 -3.59 -49.11
N TRP A 467 17.12 -3.12 -48.13
CA TRP A 467 16.75 -3.20 -46.71
C TRP A 467 15.45 -2.46 -46.40
N LEU A 468 15.33 -1.18 -46.82
CA LEU A 468 14.11 -0.40 -46.60
C LEU A 468 12.88 -1.02 -47.27
N VAL A 469 13.04 -1.61 -48.46
CA VAL A 469 11.94 -2.31 -49.13
C VAL A 469 11.51 -3.57 -48.38
N ALA A 470 12.45 -4.26 -47.71
CA ALA A 470 12.14 -5.47 -46.96
C ALA A 470 11.58 -5.20 -45.55
N VAL A 471 12.05 -4.14 -44.88
CA VAL A 471 11.56 -3.72 -43.55
C VAL A 471 10.24 -2.94 -43.65
N ASP A 472 10.07 -2.15 -44.71
CA ASP A 472 8.90 -1.30 -44.98
C ASP A 472 8.42 -0.41 -43.80
N PRO A 473 9.31 0.42 -43.21
CA PRO A 473 8.96 1.15 -41.99
C PRO A 473 8.11 2.39 -42.25
N SER A 474 7.11 2.58 -41.38
CA SER A 474 6.33 3.82 -41.33
C SER A 474 7.07 4.95 -40.60
N MET A 475 7.88 4.61 -39.60
CA MET A 475 8.70 5.53 -38.82
C MET A 475 10.17 5.07 -38.77
N ALA A 476 11.08 6.03 -38.78
CA ALA A 476 12.52 5.82 -38.63
C ALA A 476 13.06 6.68 -37.48
N ALA A 477 13.64 6.03 -36.49
CA ALA A 477 14.35 6.67 -35.39
C ALA A 477 15.85 6.68 -35.71
N ILE A 478 16.47 7.86 -35.70
CA ILE A 478 17.91 8.04 -35.90
C ILE A 478 18.49 8.56 -34.59
N GLU A 479 19.23 7.70 -33.88
CA GLU A 479 20.03 8.12 -32.73
C GLU A 479 21.40 8.59 -33.20
N VAL A 480 21.69 9.83 -32.86
CA VAL A 480 22.87 10.58 -33.30
C VAL A 480 23.04 11.81 -32.41
N GLY A 481 24.29 12.12 -32.05
CA GLY A 481 24.61 13.30 -31.29
C GLY A 481 24.65 14.57 -32.17
N SER A 482 24.16 15.69 -31.65
CA SER A 482 24.18 17.01 -32.32
C SER A 482 25.57 17.56 -32.62
N GLY A 483 26.59 17.07 -31.90
CA GLY A 483 28.00 17.38 -32.13
C GLY A 483 28.78 16.29 -32.84
N ASN A 484 28.12 15.26 -33.40
CA ASN A 484 28.81 14.11 -34.00
C ASN A 484 29.80 14.58 -35.10
N PRO A 485 31.06 14.09 -35.08
CA PRO A 485 32.09 14.56 -36.00
C PRO A 485 32.02 13.90 -37.39
N TYR A 486 31.20 12.85 -37.54
CA TYR A 486 31.13 12.02 -38.74
C TYR A 486 30.21 12.62 -39.82
N GLY A 487 29.39 13.61 -39.46
CA GLY A 487 28.39 14.19 -40.36
C GLY A 487 27.18 13.28 -40.54
N HIS A 488 26.93 12.40 -39.58
CA HIS A 488 25.74 11.59 -39.51
C HIS A 488 24.53 12.44 -39.08
N PRO A 489 23.32 12.12 -39.55
CA PRO A 489 23.03 11.17 -40.62
C PRO A 489 23.40 11.76 -42.00
N HIS A 490 23.86 10.90 -42.91
CA HIS A 490 24.19 11.31 -44.28
C HIS A 490 22.92 11.67 -45.08
N ALA A 491 23.02 12.71 -45.90
CA ALA A 491 21.88 13.21 -46.69
C ALA A 491 21.28 12.16 -47.65
N GLU A 492 22.07 11.20 -48.11
CA GLU A 492 21.57 10.11 -48.95
C GLU A 492 20.67 9.12 -48.19
N VAL A 493 20.97 8.83 -46.91
CA VAL A 493 20.13 7.97 -46.06
C VAL A 493 18.81 8.67 -45.77
N ILE A 494 18.86 9.96 -45.43
CA ILE A 494 17.67 10.79 -45.26
C ILE A 494 16.83 10.81 -46.54
N GLY A 495 17.48 10.93 -47.71
CA GLY A 495 16.80 10.86 -49.01
C GLY A 495 16.11 9.51 -49.23
N ARG A 496 16.79 8.40 -48.97
CA ARG A 496 16.20 7.05 -49.09
C ARG A 496 14.96 6.87 -48.19
N LEU A 497 15.03 7.30 -46.94
CA LEU A 497 13.90 7.25 -46.00
C LEU A 497 12.71 8.12 -46.46
N GLN A 498 12.98 9.35 -46.93
CA GLN A 498 11.94 10.24 -47.44
C GLN A 498 11.30 9.71 -48.73
N ASP A 499 12.09 9.15 -49.63
CA ASP A 499 11.60 8.56 -50.88
C ASP A 499 10.77 7.30 -50.63
N HIS A 500 11.05 6.57 -49.54
CA HIS A 500 10.23 5.43 -49.06
C HIS A 500 8.90 5.87 -48.42
N GLY A 501 8.81 7.14 -48.00
CA GLY A 501 7.63 7.68 -47.32
C GLY A 501 7.62 7.47 -45.80
N THR A 502 8.79 7.25 -45.21
CA THR A 502 8.98 7.02 -43.78
C THR A 502 9.08 8.36 -43.03
N ASP A 503 8.36 8.48 -41.91
CA ASP A 503 8.48 9.62 -41.00
C ASP A 503 9.79 9.52 -40.20
N ILE A 504 10.58 10.60 -40.16
CA ILE A 504 11.94 10.60 -39.60
C ILE A 504 11.97 11.38 -38.28
N TYR A 505 12.46 10.73 -37.23
CA TYR A 505 12.71 11.29 -35.90
C TYR A 505 14.21 11.20 -35.57
N ARG A 506 14.76 12.25 -34.98
CA ARG A 506 16.22 12.41 -34.85
C ARG A 506 16.61 13.00 -33.50
N THR A 507 17.45 12.30 -32.75
CA THR A 507 17.86 12.79 -31.42
C THR A 507 18.66 14.09 -31.47
N ASP A 508 19.38 14.38 -32.55
CA ASP A 508 20.13 15.63 -32.70
C ASP A 508 19.26 16.87 -32.96
N LEU A 509 18.00 16.67 -33.39
CA LEU A 509 17.05 17.74 -33.68
C LEU A 509 15.93 17.79 -32.63
N ASP A 510 15.42 16.62 -32.25
CA ASP A 510 14.24 16.46 -31.40
C ASP A 510 14.61 16.26 -29.92
N GLY A 511 15.89 16.01 -29.61
CA GLY A 511 16.33 15.60 -28.29
C GLY A 511 15.93 14.15 -27.98
N THR A 512 15.80 13.80 -26.70
CA THR A 512 15.20 12.52 -26.31
C THR A 512 13.74 12.54 -26.72
N PHE A 513 13.28 11.52 -27.44
CA PHE A 513 11.86 11.36 -27.78
C PHE A 513 11.41 9.94 -27.43
N VAL A 514 10.09 9.77 -27.29
CA VAL A 514 9.49 8.52 -26.84
C VAL A 514 8.49 8.04 -27.88
N ILE A 515 8.57 6.77 -28.25
CA ILE A 515 7.55 6.08 -29.03
C ILE A 515 6.85 5.08 -28.12
N SER A 516 5.53 5.21 -27.98
CA SER A 516 4.71 4.34 -27.13
C SER A 516 3.57 3.73 -27.94
N THR A 517 3.21 2.49 -27.62
CA THR A 517 2.08 1.78 -28.24
C THR A 517 1.33 0.91 -27.26
N ASP A 518 0.02 0.79 -27.45
CA ASP A 518 -0.86 -0.17 -26.78
C ASP A 518 -0.97 -1.53 -27.52
N GLY A 519 -0.14 -1.72 -28.55
CA GLY A 519 -0.13 -2.89 -29.41
C GLY A 519 -0.92 -2.70 -30.72
N SER A 520 -1.59 -1.57 -30.90
CA SER A 520 -2.30 -1.25 -32.15
C SER A 520 -2.01 0.15 -32.67
N ASP A 521 -1.96 1.15 -31.77
CA ASP A 521 -1.71 2.54 -32.13
C ASP A 521 -0.30 2.96 -31.69
N LEU A 522 0.44 3.64 -32.58
CA LEU A 522 1.74 4.26 -32.28
C LEU A 522 1.58 5.74 -31.95
N GLN A 523 2.25 6.19 -30.89
CA GLN A 523 2.24 7.57 -30.44
C GLN A 523 3.66 8.05 -30.17
N VAL A 524 3.98 9.28 -30.58
CA VAL A 524 5.30 9.88 -30.40
C VAL A 524 5.20 11.09 -29.48
N TYR A 525 6.09 11.16 -28.49
CA TYR A 525 6.18 12.23 -27.50
C TYR A 525 7.57 12.88 -27.51
N PRO A 526 7.64 14.22 -27.38
CA PRO A 526 8.90 14.96 -27.29
C PRO A 526 9.48 14.97 -25.86
#